data_AF-A0A6P8F9N2-F1
#
_entry.id   AF-A0A6P8F9N2-F1
#
_cell.length_a   1.000
_cell.length_b   1.000
_cell.length_c   1.000
_cell.angle_alpha   90.00
_cell.angle_beta   90.00
_cell.angle_gamma   90.00
#
_symmetry.space_group_name_H-M   'P 1'
#
loop_
_entity.id
_entity.type
_entity.pdbx_description
1 polymer ?
#
loop_
_entity_poly.entity_id
_entity_poly.type
_entity_poly.pdbx_seq_one_letter_code
_entity_poly.pdbx_strand_id
1 'polypeptide(L)'
;MSSTSNSSSKYQDIISKSVLISSGSPHVYQLRPKKETFGTMTRMTIGKKNVGKLNTIIFFVGETGSGKSTLINALTNYAMGVKWEDNLRFDLINDEKMDTSECQTSDVRVYEIFGFEDETLPFSLTLVDTPGFGDTSGVEKDAFIFQRLCDLLQSEDGVLEAHAVALVLKASDNRLSDRLMYILDSLMSLFGKDMEDNIVALITHSSGRTPKNVLKFLETAQIKCAKNEKNQPPNFLFDNCLTEDRTEEEDNLKSAHETSMRGMRKFADFLGKIQPRRLGTTCEVLKQRIGLTACIQNLKERIKLSELKQTEISGWWFLMMELPSVLSVKRIVTILDAQRPRVLKSVMS
;
A
#
# COMPACT_ATOMS: atom_id res chain seq x y z
N MET A 1 -33.13 29.62 -15.43
CA MET A 1 -33.32 28.76 -16.60
C MET A 1 -32.50 27.50 -16.39
N SER A 2 -33.14 26.36 -16.61
CA SER A 2 -32.79 25.01 -16.14
C SER A 2 -31.50 24.42 -16.69
N SER A 3 -30.64 23.91 -15.82
CA SER A 3 -29.53 22.99 -16.19
C SER A 3 -29.29 21.85 -15.19
N THR A 4 -30.15 21.65 -14.18
CA THR A 4 -29.99 20.61 -13.15
C THR A 4 -30.49 19.22 -13.56
N SER A 5 -31.11 19.04 -14.73
CA SER A 5 -31.79 17.78 -15.10
C SER A 5 -30.94 16.76 -15.87
N ASN A 6 -29.75 17.12 -16.37
CA ASN A 6 -28.96 16.20 -17.22
C ASN A 6 -27.91 15.36 -16.47
N SER A 7 -27.31 15.87 -15.38
CA SER A 7 -26.27 15.12 -14.64
C SER A 7 -26.83 13.88 -13.93
N SER A 8 -28.09 13.94 -13.45
CA SER A 8 -28.76 12.81 -12.79
C SER A 8 -28.96 11.61 -13.72
N SER A 9 -29.10 11.81 -15.03
CA SER A 9 -29.33 10.71 -15.98
C SER A 9 -28.06 9.90 -16.26
N LYS A 10 -26.90 10.57 -16.30
CA LYS A 10 -25.60 9.94 -16.61
C LYS A 10 -25.20 8.90 -15.57
N TYR A 11 -25.43 9.20 -14.29
CA TYR A 11 -24.97 8.36 -13.18
C TYR A 11 -26.09 7.57 -12.50
N GLN A 12 -27.32 7.59 -13.03
CA GLN A 12 -28.50 7.02 -12.37
C GLN A 12 -28.32 5.54 -11.98
N ASP A 13 -27.72 4.75 -12.87
CA ASP A 13 -27.46 3.33 -12.65
C ASP A 13 -26.42 3.07 -11.55
N ILE A 14 -25.46 3.98 -11.36
CA ILE A 14 -24.42 3.88 -10.33
C ILE A 14 -24.98 4.37 -9.01
N ILE A 15 -25.68 5.50 -9.02
CA ILE A 15 -26.32 6.11 -7.86
C ILE A 15 -27.33 5.13 -7.23
N SER A 16 -28.17 4.48 -8.04
CA SER A 16 -29.15 3.50 -7.56
C SER A 16 -28.54 2.26 -6.88
N LYS A 17 -27.27 1.96 -7.19
CA LYS A 17 -26.51 0.84 -6.59
C LYS A 17 -25.60 1.29 -5.45
N SER A 18 -25.55 2.59 -5.18
CA SER A 18 -24.66 3.22 -4.18
C SER A 18 -25.44 3.67 -2.94
N VAL A 19 -24.72 4.06 -1.90
CA VAL A 19 -25.32 4.61 -0.67
C VAL A 19 -24.99 6.08 -0.55
N LEU A 20 -26.00 6.95 -0.45
CA LEU A 20 -25.74 8.35 -0.12
C LEU A 20 -25.18 8.45 1.30
N ILE A 21 -23.95 8.94 1.44
CA ILE A 21 -23.28 9.17 2.72
C ILE A 21 -23.52 10.61 3.18
N SER A 22 -23.38 11.58 2.27
CA SER A 22 -23.55 13.00 2.55
C SER A 22 -24.38 13.66 1.46
N SER A 23 -25.39 14.43 1.85
CA SER A 23 -26.19 15.29 0.98
C SER A 23 -25.63 16.72 0.89
N GLY A 24 -24.37 16.92 1.30
CA GLY A 24 -23.67 18.19 1.18
C GLY A 24 -23.33 18.57 -0.26
N SER A 25 -22.43 19.54 -0.41
CA SER A 25 -21.94 19.96 -1.73
C SER A 25 -20.49 19.50 -1.85
N PRO A 26 -20.15 18.44 -2.61
CA PRO A 26 -21.01 17.63 -3.46
C PRO A 26 -21.74 16.50 -2.70
N HIS A 27 -22.75 15.91 -3.34
CA HIS A 27 -23.36 14.68 -2.84
C HIS A 27 -22.33 13.55 -2.86
N VAL A 28 -22.14 12.87 -1.74
CA VAL A 28 -21.15 11.79 -1.62
C VAL A 28 -21.85 10.44 -1.62
N TYR A 29 -21.57 9.62 -2.62
CA TYR A 29 -22.14 8.27 -2.77
C TYR A 29 -21.08 7.19 -2.54
N GLN A 30 -21.29 6.33 -1.54
CA GLN A 30 -20.48 5.14 -1.33
C GLN A 30 -20.76 4.12 -2.43
N LEU A 31 -19.74 3.75 -3.20
CA LEU A 31 -19.84 2.66 -4.15
C LEU A 31 -19.95 1.32 -3.41
N ARG A 32 -20.74 0.41 -3.98
CA ARG A 32 -20.85 -0.98 -3.52
C ARG A 32 -20.21 -1.93 -4.54
N PRO A 33 -18.87 -2.04 -4.56
CA PRO A 33 -18.20 -2.98 -5.44
C PRO A 33 -18.55 -4.42 -5.07
N LYS A 34 -18.50 -5.32 -6.04
CA LYS A 34 -18.54 -6.76 -5.79
C LYS A 34 -17.24 -7.14 -5.06
N LYS A 35 -17.38 -7.54 -3.80
CA LYS A 35 -16.27 -8.01 -2.96
C LYS A 35 -16.05 -9.51 -3.17
N GLU A 36 -14.84 -9.88 -3.55
CA GLU A 36 -14.41 -11.27 -3.70
C GLU A 36 -13.10 -11.48 -2.94
N THR A 37 -12.95 -12.62 -2.29
CA THR A 37 -11.69 -13.05 -1.70
C THR A 37 -11.02 -14.03 -2.64
N PHE A 38 -9.78 -13.77 -3.02
CA PHE A 38 -8.99 -14.70 -3.86
C PHE A 38 -7.65 -14.94 -3.18
N GLY A 39 -7.39 -16.20 -2.85
CA GLY A 39 -6.32 -16.59 -1.96
C GLY A 39 -6.39 -15.81 -0.64
N THR A 40 -5.43 -14.91 -0.47
CA THR A 40 -5.12 -14.21 0.76
C THR A 40 -5.58 -12.74 0.71
N MET A 41 -6.05 -12.26 -0.45
CA MET A 41 -6.34 -10.85 -0.75
C MET A 41 -7.82 -10.58 -1.00
N THR A 42 -8.20 -9.30 -0.95
CA THR A 42 -9.55 -8.83 -1.30
C THR A 42 -9.55 -8.12 -2.64
N ARG A 43 -10.49 -8.50 -3.51
CA ARG A 43 -10.81 -7.83 -4.77
C ARG A 43 -12.13 -7.09 -4.65
N MET A 44 -12.16 -5.86 -5.16
CA MET A 44 -13.32 -4.98 -5.15
C MET A 44 -13.60 -4.53 -6.58
N THR A 45 -14.66 -5.05 -7.19
CA THR A 45 -14.93 -4.85 -8.61
C THR A 45 -16.13 -3.94 -8.83
N ILE A 46 -15.98 -2.92 -9.68
CA ILE A 46 -17.03 -2.05 -10.16
C ILE A 46 -17.23 -2.28 -11.66
N GLY A 47 -18.49 -2.40 -12.08
CA GLY A 47 -18.84 -2.62 -13.48
C GLY A 47 -18.62 -4.06 -13.93
N LYS A 48 -18.48 -4.26 -15.24
CA LYS A 48 -18.29 -5.57 -15.86
C LYS A 48 -17.09 -5.53 -16.80
N LYS A 49 -16.16 -6.46 -16.63
CA LYS A 49 -14.97 -6.59 -17.48
C LYS A 49 -15.38 -6.83 -18.92
N ASN A 50 -14.87 -6.01 -19.83
CA ASN A 50 -14.97 -6.23 -21.28
C ASN A 50 -13.65 -6.79 -21.79
N VAL A 51 -13.65 -8.03 -22.27
CA VAL A 51 -12.44 -8.73 -22.76
C VAL A 51 -11.81 -8.02 -23.97
N GLY A 52 -12.60 -7.24 -24.72
CA GLY A 52 -12.10 -6.48 -25.87
C GLY A 52 -11.49 -5.12 -25.51
N LYS A 53 -11.60 -4.67 -24.25
CA LYS A 53 -11.02 -3.40 -23.79
C LYS A 53 -9.70 -3.67 -23.08
N LEU A 54 -8.73 -2.76 -23.29
CA LEU A 54 -7.45 -2.81 -22.60
C LEU A 54 -7.65 -2.58 -21.09
N ASN A 55 -6.74 -3.11 -20.28
CA ASN A 55 -6.77 -2.94 -18.83
C ASN A 55 -5.38 -2.52 -18.33
N THR A 56 -5.33 -1.38 -17.65
CA THR A 56 -4.12 -0.78 -17.11
C THR A 56 -3.99 -1.11 -15.62
N ILE A 57 -2.84 -1.67 -15.23
CA ILE A 57 -2.59 -2.16 -13.88
C ILE A 57 -1.57 -1.28 -13.17
N ILE A 58 -1.92 -0.74 -12.01
CA ILE A 58 -1.11 0.24 -11.27
C ILE A 58 -0.93 -0.20 -9.82
N PHE A 59 0.30 -0.24 -9.33
CA PHE A 59 0.62 -0.46 -7.93
C PHE A 59 0.87 0.87 -7.22
N PHE A 60 0.20 1.13 -6.11
CA PHE A 60 0.43 2.34 -5.29
C PHE A 60 1.31 2.00 -4.10
N VAL A 61 2.46 2.66 -3.98
CA VAL A 61 3.44 2.45 -2.90
C VAL A 61 3.77 3.78 -2.26
N GLY A 62 3.84 3.85 -0.94
CA GLY A 62 4.16 5.08 -0.22
C GLY A 62 3.83 4.96 1.26
N GLU A 63 4.26 5.94 2.07
CA GLU A 63 4.03 5.91 3.52
C GLU A 63 2.53 5.95 3.88
N THR A 64 2.21 5.57 5.12
CA THR A 64 0.88 5.80 5.69
C THR A 64 0.56 7.30 5.68
N GLY A 65 -0.64 7.66 5.24
CA GLY A 65 -1.09 9.05 5.15
C GLY A 65 -0.54 9.84 3.96
N SER A 66 0.23 9.22 3.05
CA SER A 66 0.67 9.86 1.79
C SER A 66 -0.47 10.17 0.80
N GLY A 67 -1.69 9.71 1.06
CA GLY A 67 -2.86 9.97 0.21
C GLY A 67 -3.15 8.91 -0.86
N LYS A 68 -2.65 7.67 -0.71
CA LYS A 68 -2.90 6.55 -1.65
C LYS A 68 -4.39 6.28 -1.86
N SER A 69 -5.16 6.05 -0.78
CA SER A 69 -6.61 5.83 -0.85
C SER A 69 -7.34 7.00 -1.51
N THR A 70 -6.98 8.23 -1.15
CA THR A 70 -7.52 9.47 -1.74
C THR A 70 -7.25 9.54 -3.24
N LEU A 71 -6.05 9.18 -3.69
CA LEU A 71 -5.70 9.10 -5.11
C LEU A 71 -6.49 8.01 -5.85
N ILE A 72 -6.72 6.85 -5.22
CA ILE A 72 -7.54 5.78 -5.81
C ILE A 72 -8.98 6.25 -6.00
N ASN A 73 -9.57 6.93 -5.00
CA ASN A 73 -10.89 7.54 -5.13
C ASN A 73 -10.91 8.61 -6.22
N ALA A 74 -9.91 9.49 -6.27
CA ALA A 74 -9.82 10.53 -7.30
C ALA A 74 -9.69 9.93 -8.71
N LEU A 75 -8.85 8.91 -8.89
CA LEU A 75 -8.66 8.22 -10.16
C LEU A 75 -9.92 7.45 -10.58
N THR A 76 -10.65 6.88 -9.62
CA THR A 76 -11.96 6.24 -9.84
C THR A 76 -12.96 7.22 -10.41
N ASN A 77 -13.14 8.38 -9.75
CA ASN A 77 -14.05 9.43 -10.21
C ASN A 77 -13.62 9.98 -11.58
N TYR A 78 -12.31 10.16 -11.78
CA TYR A 78 -11.77 10.57 -13.06
C TYR A 78 -12.14 9.56 -14.15
N ALA A 79 -11.89 8.26 -13.94
CA ALA A 79 -12.22 7.19 -14.88
C ALA A 79 -13.73 7.14 -15.21
N MET A 80 -14.59 7.34 -14.21
CA MET A 80 -16.05 7.42 -14.38
C MET A 80 -16.54 8.70 -15.08
N GLY A 81 -15.64 9.64 -15.36
CA GLY A 81 -15.96 10.89 -16.03
C GLY A 81 -16.73 11.90 -15.18
N VAL A 82 -16.61 11.81 -13.85
CA VAL A 82 -17.19 12.77 -12.89
C VAL A 82 -16.51 14.12 -13.06
N LYS A 83 -17.33 15.17 -13.21
CA LYS A 83 -16.87 16.55 -13.37
C LYS A 83 -17.22 17.38 -12.14
N TRP A 84 -16.55 18.52 -12.00
CA TRP A 84 -16.83 19.47 -10.93
C TRP A 84 -18.32 19.88 -10.92
N GLU A 85 -18.88 20.16 -12.10
CA GLU A 85 -20.25 20.66 -12.29
C GLU A 85 -21.33 19.62 -11.98
N ASP A 86 -20.98 18.33 -11.92
CA ASP A 86 -21.94 17.26 -11.61
C ASP A 86 -22.44 17.34 -10.15
N ASN A 87 -21.73 18.08 -9.29
CA ASN A 87 -22.02 18.27 -7.87
C ASN A 87 -22.26 16.97 -7.08
N LEU A 88 -21.52 15.92 -7.47
CA LEU A 88 -21.47 14.63 -6.81
C LEU A 88 -20.04 14.08 -6.83
N ARG A 89 -19.73 13.17 -5.91
CA ARG A 89 -18.53 12.32 -5.94
C ARG A 89 -18.86 10.92 -5.45
N PHE A 90 -18.11 9.95 -5.96
CA PHE A 90 -18.19 8.56 -5.56
C PHE A 90 -17.03 8.18 -4.64
N ASP A 91 -17.32 7.53 -3.52
CA ASP A 91 -16.30 7.03 -2.60
C ASP A 91 -16.24 5.51 -2.68
N LEU A 92 -15.12 5.01 -3.21
CA LEU A 92 -14.81 3.58 -3.28
C LEU A 92 -14.19 3.10 -1.97
N ILE A 93 -13.26 3.88 -1.43
CA ILE A 93 -12.60 3.65 -0.16
C ILE A 93 -13.15 4.69 0.82
N ASN A 94 -13.89 4.24 1.84
CA ASN A 94 -14.44 5.10 2.89
C ASN A 94 -13.67 4.86 4.20
N ASP A 95 -12.63 5.66 4.39
CA ASP A 95 -11.75 5.59 5.56
C ASP A 95 -12.33 6.39 6.76
N GLU A 96 -13.34 7.25 6.55
CA GLU A 96 -13.88 8.18 7.56
C GLU A 96 -14.81 7.53 8.61
N LYS A 97 -15.27 6.28 8.40
CA LYS A 97 -16.16 5.57 9.33
C LYS A 97 -15.45 4.57 10.25
N MET A 98 -14.13 4.44 10.15
CA MET A 98 -13.35 3.59 11.04
C MET A 98 -12.74 4.47 12.12
N ASP A 99 -13.00 4.16 13.40
CA ASP A 99 -12.37 4.81 14.54
C ASP A 99 -10.86 4.97 14.28
N THR A 100 -10.32 6.13 14.62
CA THR A 100 -9.06 6.74 14.15
C THR A 100 -7.78 5.89 14.24
N SER A 101 -7.84 4.69 14.81
CA SER A 101 -6.78 3.68 14.82
C SER A 101 -6.85 2.65 13.67
N GLU A 102 -7.99 2.47 12.99
CA GLU A 102 -8.20 1.47 11.93
C GLU A 102 -8.25 2.05 10.51
N CYS A 103 -8.09 3.38 10.38
CA CYS A 103 -8.08 4.16 9.14
C CYS A 103 -6.84 3.89 8.24
N GLN A 104 -6.07 2.83 8.53
CA GLN A 104 -4.91 2.41 7.76
C GLN A 104 -5.28 1.22 6.88
N THR A 105 -4.92 1.25 5.60
CA THR A 105 -4.94 0.06 4.74
C THR A 105 -4.11 -1.05 5.42
N SER A 106 -4.79 -2.03 6.01
CA SER A 106 -4.18 -3.11 6.79
C SER A 106 -3.73 -4.29 5.93
N ASP A 107 -4.16 -4.35 4.68
CA ASP A 107 -3.88 -5.44 3.76
C ASP A 107 -3.80 -4.95 2.31
N VAL A 108 -3.18 -5.74 1.44
CA VAL A 108 -3.12 -5.45 0.00
C VAL A 108 -4.52 -5.67 -0.60
N ARG A 109 -5.05 -4.65 -1.27
CA ARG A 109 -6.39 -4.67 -1.90
C ARG A 109 -6.29 -4.39 -3.39
N VAL A 110 -7.10 -5.10 -4.17
CA VAL A 110 -7.19 -4.91 -5.62
C VAL A 110 -8.54 -4.29 -5.94
N TYR A 111 -8.52 -3.12 -6.58
CA TYR A 111 -9.71 -2.44 -7.05
C TYR A 111 -9.78 -2.53 -8.56
N GLU A 112 -10.88 -3.06 -9.09
CA GLU A 112 -11.11 -3.21 -10.52
C GLU A 112 -12.24 -2.29 -10.97
N ILE A 113 -11.97 -1.45 -11.96
CA ILE A 113 -12.90 -0.43 -12.45
C ILE A 113 -13.09 -0.62 -13.94
N PHE A 114 -14.27 -1.16 -14.29
CA PHE A 114 -14.61 -1.61 -15.64
C PHE A 114 -15.87 -0.92 -16.16
N GLY A 115 -16.01 -0.84 -17.48
CA GLY A 115 -17.21 -0.29 -18.13
C GLY A 115 -17.23 1.24 -18.24
N PHE A 116 -16.07 1.88 -18.07
CA PHE A 116 -15.88 3.34 -18.18
C PHE A 116 -14.83 3.72 -19.23
N GLU A 117 -14.47 2.78 -20.12
CA GLU A 117 -13.37 2.93 -21.09
C GLU A 117 -13.68 3.90 -22.24
N ASP A 118 -14.88 4.46 -22.28
CA ASP A 118 -15.31 5.44 -23.27
C ASP A 118 -15.64 6.81 -22.62
N GLU A 119 -15.33 6.97 -21.32
CA GLU A 119 -15.49 8.23 -20.59
C GLU A 119 -14.23 9.10 -20.69
N THR A 120 -13.28 8.96 -19.77
CA THR A 120 -12.05 9.77 -19.74
C THR A 120 -10.79 8.97 -20.08
N LEU A 121 -10.83 7.65 -19.88
CA LEU A 121 -9.71 6.75 -20.11
C LEU A 121 -10.10 5.75 -21.20
N PRO A 122 -9.24 5.42 -22.17
CA PRO A 122 -9.53 4.44 -23.22
C PRO A 122 -9.37 2.98 -22.76
N PHE A 123 -9.21 2.74 -21.46
CA PHE A 123 -8.91 1.45 -20.86
C PHE A 123 -9.55 1.34 -19.47
N SER A 124 -9.73 0.08 -19.05
CA SER A 124 -10.11 -0.30 -17.70
C SER A 124 -8.95 -0.15 -16.72
N LEU A 125 -9.24 -0.10 -15.42
CA LEU A 125 -8.22 0.03 -14.38
C LEU A 125 -8.23 -1.16 -13.42
N THR A 126 -7.04 -1.65 -13.08
CA THR A 126 -6.78 -2.47 -11.90
C THR A 126 -5.79 -1.73 -11.01
N LEU A 127 -6.26 -1.31 -9.83
CA LEU A 127 -5.49 -0.51 -8.87
C LEU A 127 -5.14 -1.39 -7.68
N VAL A 128 -3.85 -1.63 -7.46
CA VAL A 128 -3.34 -2.39 -6.33
C VAL A 128 -2.94 -1.40 -5.23
N ASP A 129 -3.79 -1.31 -4.21
CA ASP A 129 -3.50 -0.53 -3.00
C ASP A 129 -2.63 -1.37 -2.06
N THR A 130 -1.53 -0.79 -1.61
CA THR A 130 -0.64 -1.43 -0.64
C THR A 130 -0.70 -0.69 0.70
N PRO A 131 -0.59 -1.39 1.83
CA PRO A 131 -0.38 -0.75 3.13
C PRO A 131 0.80 0.22 3.11
N GLY A 132 0.83 1.16 4.05
CA GLY A 132 1.95 2.08 4.19
C GLY A 132 3.28 1.35 4.38
N PHE A 133 4.19 1.48 3.43
CA PHE A 133 5.55 0.96 3.54
C PHE A 133 6.34 1.77 4.58
N GLY A 134 7.20 1.09 5.36
CA GLY A 134 8.04 1.77 6.36
C GLY A 134 7.22 2.46 7.46
N ASP A 135 6.06 1.91 7.82
CA ASP A 135 5.30 2.35 8.97
C ASP A 135 6.06 2.08 10.27
N THR A 136 5.70 2.79 11.35
CA THR A 136 6.35 2.71 12.67
C THR A 136 6.28 1.32 13.34
N SER A 137 5.73 0.32 12.65
CA SER A 137 5.44 -1.03 13.14
C SER A 137 6.56 -2.06 12.87
N GLY A 138 7.65 -1.68 12.20
CA GLY A 138 8.87 -2.51 12.09
C GLY A 138 8.85 -3.61 11.01
N VAL A 139 9.94 -4.40 11.00
CA VAL A 139 10.29 -5.42 9.98
C VAL A 139 9.19 -6.48 9.78
N GLU A 140 8.39 -6.77 10.80
CA GLU A 140 7.35 -7.79 10.76
C GLU A 140 6.15 -7.39 9.89
N LYS A 141 5.76 -6.11 9.89
CA LYS A 141 4.66 -5.59 9.06
C LYS A 141 5.06 -5.60 7.58
N ASP A 142 6.32 -5.30 7.27
CA ASP A 142 6.84 -5.38 5.91
C ASP A 142 6.93 -6.83 5.40
N ALA A 143 7.31 -7.79 6.27
CA ALA A 143 7.29 -9.20 5.92
C ALA A 143 5.87 -9.69 5.56
N PHE A 144 4.86 -9.24 6.29
CA PHE A 144 3.46 -9.50 5.95
C PHE A 144 3.08 -8.90 4.59
N ILE A 145 3.44 -7.64 4.33
CA ILE A 145 3.18 -6.99 3.03
C ILE A 145 3.87 -7.77 1.89
N PHE A 146 5.11 -8.21 2.09
CA PHE A 146 5.83 -9.02 1.10
C PHE A 146 5.15 -10.35 0.85
N GLN A 147 4.65 -11.02 1.88
CA GLN A 147 3.86 -12.24 1.71
C GLN A 147 2.61 -11.97 0.86
N ARG A 148 1.85 -10.92 1.16
CA ARG A 148 0.63 -10.58 0.41
C ARG A 148 0.90 -10.24 -1.05
N LEU A 149 1.95 -9.46 -1.31
CA LEU A 149 2.38 -9.18 -2.69
C LEU A 149 2.83 -10.46 -3.39
N CYS A 150 3.56 -11.33 -2.69
CA CYS A 150 4.03 -12.60 -3.24
C CYS A 150 2.86 -13.50 -3.65
N ASP A 151 1.83 -13.59 -2.80
CA ASP A 151 0.59 -14.34 -3.07
C ASP A 151 -0.15 -13.74 -4.28
N LEU A 152 -0.21 -12.40 -4.37
CA LEU A 152 -0.82 -11.69 -5.49
C LEU A 152 -0.14 -11.97 -6.84
N LEU A 153 1.20 -12.04 -6.84
CA LEU A 153 1.96 -12.30 -8.07
C LEU A 153 1.98 -13.78 -8.48
N GLN A 154 1.58 -14.71 -7.59
CA GLN A 154 1.61 -16.15 -7.86
C GLN A 154 0.24 -16.77 -8.08
N SER A 155 -0.82 -16.11 -7.63
CA SER A 155 -2.19 -16.60 -7.82
C SER A 155 -2.54 -16.71 -9.31
N GLU A 156 -3.28 -17.75 -9.70
CA GLU A 156 -3.79 -17.93 -11.07
C GLU A 156 -4.67 -16.74 -11.50
N ASP A 157 -5.48 -16.23 -10.57
CA ASP A 157 -6.29 -15.02 -10.74
C ASP A 157 -5.52 -13.74 -10.36
N GLY A 158 -4.21 -13.85 -10.14
CA GLY A 158 -3.34 -12.77 -9.65
C GLY A 158 -2.95 -11.73 -10.70
N VAL A 159 -1.93 -10.95 -10.36
CA VAL A 159 -1.40 -9.89 -11.23
C VAL A 159 0.03 -10.24 -11.64
N LEU A 160 0.22 -10.66 -12.90
CA LEU A 160 1.53 -11.08 -13.40
C LEU A 160 2.35 -9.95 -14.04
N GLU A 161 1.67 -8.86 -14.39
CA GLU A 161 2.25 -7.70 -15.05
C GLU A 161 1.68 -6.39 -14.51
N ALA A 162 2.43 -5.31 -14.66
CA ALA A 162 2.03 -3.98 -14.25
C ALA A 162 2.40 -2.96 -15.31
N HIS A 163 1.57 -1.93 -15.44
CA HIS A 163 1.82 -0.79 -16.32
C HIS A 163 2.60 0.29 -15.58
N ALA A 164 2.34 0.48 -14.28
CA ALA A 164 3.06 1.45 -13.48
C ALA A 164 3.20 1.03 -12.02
N VAL A 165 4.30 1.44 -11.40
CA VAL A 165 4.45 1.49 -9.94
C VAL A 165 4.50 2.96 -9.53
N ALA A 166 3.43 3.42 -8.88
CA ALA A 166 3.24 4.78 -8.44
C ALA A 166 3.78 4.96 -7.02
N LEU A 167 4.92 5.65 -6.89
CA LEU A 167 5.44 6.15 -5.63
C LEU A 167 4.67 7.40 -5.21
N VAL A 168 3.89 7.30 -4.14
CA VAL A 168 3.04 8.38 -3.62
C VAL A 168 3.77 9.13 -2.50
N LEU A 169 3.96 10.43 -2.68
CA LEU A 169 4.70 11.32 -1.78
C LEU A 169 3.89 12.60 -1.52
N LYS A 170 4.05 13.22 -0.36
CA LYS A 170 3.42 14.52 -0.08
C LYS A 170 4.29 15.65 -0.64
N ALA A 171 3.70 16.72 -1.12
CA ALA A 171 4.45 17.90 -1.58
C ALA A 171 5.27 18.57 -0.45
N SER A 172 4.83 18.40 0.80
CA SER A 172 5.52 18.86 2.01
C SER A 172 6.69 17.98 2.41
N ASP A 173 6.87 16.81 1.80
CA ASP A 173 7.98 15.91 2.11
C ASP A 173 9.29 16.61 1.72
N ASN A 174 10.05 17.00 2.75
CA ASN A 174 11.09 18.01 2.63
C ASN A 174 12.43 17.58 3.23
N ARG A 175 12.50 16.38 3.78
CA ARG A 175 13.72 15.84 4.38
C ARG A 175 14.02 14.47 3.77
N LEU A 176 15.30 14.20 3.53
CA LEU A 176 15.86 12.85 3.47
C LEU A 176 15.64 12.21 4.84
N SER A 177 14.40 11.87 5.18
CA SER A 177 14.14 11.08 6.37
C SER A 177 14.58 9.66 6.06
N ASP A 178 15.16 8.99 7.06
CA ASP A 178 15.52 7.58 6.95
C ASP A 178 14.33 6.73 6.51
N ARG A 179 13.11 7.17 6.87
CA ARG A 179 11.84 6.58 6.44
C ARG A 179 11.61 6.67 4.92
N LEU A 180 11.74 7.85 4.32
CA LEU A 180 11.52 8.01 2.88
C LEU A 180 12.59 7.28 2.07
N MET A 181 13.85 7.29 2.55
CA MET A 181 14.91 6.50 1.94
C MET A 181 14.60 5.00 2.02
N TYR A 182 14.16 4.52 3.18
CA TYR A 182 13.77 3.13 3.36
C TYR A 182 12.64 2.69 2.42
N ILE A 183 11.60 3.50 2.28
CA ILE A 183 10.48 3.22 1.37
C ILE A 183 10.99 3.12 -0.07
N LEU A 184 11.85 4.05 -0.46
CA LEU A 184 12.41 4.08 -1.79
C LEU A 184 13.32 2.88 -2.06
N ASP A 185 14.24 2.56 -1.15
CA ASP A 185 15.12 1.38 -1.24
C ASP A 185 14.30 0.08 -1.29
N SER A 186 13.21 0.02 -0.52
CA SER A 186 12.27 -1.11 -0.54
C SER A 186 11.58 -1.23 -1.89
N LEU A 187 11.04 -0.13 -2.42
CA LEU A 187 10.42 -0.09 -3.74
C LEU A 187 11.42 -0.52 -4.82
N MET A 188 12.62 0.05 -4.83
CA MET A 188 13.66 -0.23 -5.82
C MET A 188 14.17 -1.66 -5.72
N SER A 189 14.31 -2.21 -4.51
CA SER A 189 14.71 -3.59 -4.35
C SER A 189 13.65 -4.58 -4.81
N LEU A 190 12.36 -4.24 -4.65
CA LEU A 190 11.26 -5.12 -5.05
C LEU A 190 10.99 -5.03 -6.55
N PHE A 191 10.71 -3.82 -7.04
CA PHE A 191 10.22 -3.59 -8.40
C PHE A 191 11.30 -3.11 -9.36
N GLY A 192 12.40 -2.55 -8.87
CA GLY A 192 13.32 -1.74 -9.68
C GLY A 192 13.91 -2.47 -10.89
N LYS A 193 14.13 -3.79 -10.81
CA LYS A 193 14.68 -4.55 -11.96
C LYS A 193 13.65 -4.81 -13.07
N ASP A 194 12.39 -5.03 -12.71
CA ASP A 194 11.34 -5.32 -13.69
C ASP A 194 10.64 -4.04 -14.19
N MET A 195 10.55 -3.03 -13.32
CA MET A 195 9.70 -1.85 -13.48
C MET A 195 10.48 -0.53 -13.57
N GLU A 196 11.81 -0.55 -13.79
CA GLU A 196 12.65 0.67 -13.85
C GLU A 196 11.97 1.79 -14.66
N ASP A 197 11.64 1.52 -15.93
CA ASP A 197 11.02 2.50 -16.84
C ASP A 197 9.53 2.77 -16.56
N ASN A 198 8.94 2.12 -15.57
CA ASN A 198 7.52 2.14 -15.25
C ASN A 198 7.26 2.68 -13.83
N ILE A 199 8.30 3.09 -13.09
CA ILE A 199 8.17 3.77 -11.80
C ILE A 199 7.91 5.26 -12.02
N VAL A 200 6.88 5.79 -11.35
CA VAL A 200 6.46 7.20 -11.44
C VAL A 200 6.17 7.78 -10.06
N ALA A 201 6.29 9.10 -9.94
CA ALA A 201 5.97 9.81 -8.70
C ALA A 201 4.60 10.50 -8.78
N LEU A 202 3.73 10.22 -7.80
CA LEU A 202 2.46 10.93 -7.61
C LEU A 202 2.59 11.81 -6.36
N ILE A 203 2.55 13.12 -6.54
CA ILE A 203 2.77 14.10 -5.47
C ILE A 203 1.44 14.63 -4.98
N THR A 204 1.04 14.24 -3.77
CA THR A 204 -0.21 14.63 -3.12
C THR A 204 -0.04 15.88 -2.24
N HIS A 205 -1.14 16.40 -1.70
CA HIS A 205 -1.15 17.64 -0.90
C HIS A 205 -0.45 18.81 -1.62
N SER A 206 -0.53 18.84 -2.95
CA SER A 206 0.16 19.82 -3.76
C SER A 206 -0.70 21.05 -3.98
N SER A 207 -0.14 22.23 -3.71
CA SER A 207 -0.74 23.52 -4.09
C SER A 207 -0.62 23.84 -5.59
N GLY A 208 -0.31 22.85 -6.43
CA GLY A 208 -0.02 22.99 -7.86
C GLY A 208 1.32 23.65 -8.19
N ARG A 209 2.06 24.12 -7.18
CA ARG A 209 3.42 24.64 -7.33
C ARG A 209 4.43 23.50 -7.48
N THR A 210 5.52 23.75 -8.19
CA THR A 210 6.61 22.79 -8.34
C THR A 210 7.14 22.33 -6.97
N PRO A 211 7.08 21.03 -6.64
CA PRO A 211 7.49 20.51 -5.34
C PRO A 211 9.02 20.37 -5.28
N LYS A 212 9.74 21.49 -5.16
CA LYS A 212 11.21 21.56 -5.26
C LYS A 212 11.93 20.58 -4.33
N ASN A 213 11.44 20.40 -3.11
CA ASN A 213 12.08 19.55 -2.12
C ASN A 213 11.98 18.07 -2.50
N VAL A 214 10.78 17.62 -2.90
CA VAL A 214 10.57 16.24 -3.36
C VAL A 214 11.36 15.96 -4.63
N LEU A 215 11.37 16.89 -5.59
CA LEU A 215 12.17 16.72 -6.81
C LEU A 215 13.67 16.60 -6.50
N LYS A 216 14.20 17.45 -5.62
CA LYS A 216 15.59 17.37 -5.18
C LYS A 216 15.89 16.04 -4.47
N PHE A 217 14.94 15.53 -3.67
CA PHE A 217 15.05 14.23 -3.02
C PHE A 217 15.16 13.10 -4.06
N LEU A 218 14.25 13.05 -5.03
CA LEU A 218 14.25 12.04 -6.08
C LEU A 218 15.53 12.08 -6.94
N GLU A 219 16.05 13.27 -7.22
CA GLU A 219 17.33 13.45 -7.91
C GLU A 219 18.51 12.94 -7.09
N THR A 220 18.56 13.29 -5.80
CA THR A 220 19.65 12.91 -4.89
C THR A 220 19.70 11.40 -4.66
N ALA A 221 18.53 10.77 -4.59
CA ALA A 221 18.44 9.33 -4.39
C ALA A 221 18.80 8.51 -5.65
N GLN A 222 19.17 9.17 -6.76
CA GLN A 222 19.61 8.54 -8.02
C GLN A 222 18.72 7.39 -8.47
N ILE A 223 17.41 7.58 -8.33
CA ILE A 223 16.44 6.53 -8.59
C ILE A 223 16.54 6.14 -10.06
N LYS A 224 16.88 4.88 -10.28
CA LYS A 224 16.73 4.20 -11.57
C LYS A 224 15.25 4.12 -11.87
N CYS A 225 14.72 5.11 -12.57
CA CYS A 225 13.33 5.16 -12.97
C CYS A 225 13.17 5.84 -14.33
N ALA A 226 11.96 5.76 -14.89
CA ALA A 226 11.56 6.53 -16.05
C ALA A 226 12.02 7.99 -15.92
N LYS A 227 12.50 8.59 -17.01
CA LYS A 227 12.89 10.00 -17.03
C LYS A 227 12.09 10.77 -18.05
N ASN A 228 11.63 11.96 -17.67
CA ASN A 228 11.05 12.92 -18.59
C ASN A 228 12.15 13.67 -19.37
N GLU A 229 11.76 14.60 -20.24
CA GLU A 229 12.67 15.42 -21.06
C GLU A 229 13.69 16.23 -20.23
N LYS A 230 13.42 16.46 -18.94
CA LYS A 230 14.30 17.16 -18.00
C LYS A 230 15.20 16.20 -17.22
N ASN A 231 15.25 14.93 -17.60
CA ASN A 231 16.01 13.88 -16.92
C ASN A 231 15.55 13.61 -15.48
N GLN A 232 14.31 13.98 -15.15
CA GLN A 232 13.68 13.80 -13.84
C GLN A 232 12.61 12.71 -13.90
N PRO A 233 12.28 12.04 -12.78
CA PRO A 233 11.16 11.12 -12.72
C PRO A 233 9.85 11.82 -13.14
N PRO A 234 9.00 11.18 -13.99
CA PRO A 234 7.65 11.67 -14.24
C PRO A 234 6.95 11.90 -12.91
N ASN A 235 6.55 13.16 -12.68
CA ASN A 235 5.85 13.57 -11.48
C ASN A 235 4.53 14.23 -11.85
N PHE A 236 3.49 13.83 -11.12
CA PHE A 236 2.12 14.30 -11.32
C PHE A 236 1.62 14.89 -10.01
N LEU A 237 1.01 16.08 -10.07
CA LEU A 237 0.61 16.82 -8.88
C LEU A 237 -0.89 16.62 -8.62
N PHE A 238 -1.23 16.37 -7.37
CA PHE A 238 -2.59 16.20 -6.89
C PHE A 238 -2.79 17.00 -5.61
N ASP A 239 -3.88 17.73 -5.58
CA ASP A 239 -4.44 18.29 -4.37
C ASP A 239 -5.43 17.29 -3.76
N ASN A 240 -5.37 17.13 -2.44
CA ASN A 240 -6.19 16.17 -1.71
C ASN A 240 -7.54 16.77 -1.25
N CYS A 241 -7.76 18.08 -1.44
CA CYS A 241 -9.02 18.75 -1.09
C CYS A 241 -10.25 18.28 -1.92
N LEU A 242 -10.09 17.30 -2.81
CA LEU A 242 -11.17 16.71 -3.62
C LEU A 242 -12.29 16.07 -2.78
N THR A 243 -12.02 15.77 -1.51
CA THR A 243 -12.98 15.17 -0.57
C THR A 243 -13.73 16.20 0.27
N GLU A 244 -13.34 17.47 0.22
CA GLU A 244 -13.90 18.52 1.09
C GLU A 244 -15.29 18.99 0.64
N ASP A 245 -16.07 19.49 1.60
CA ASP A 245 -17.33 20.16 1.32
C ASP A 245 -17.08 21.54 0.71
N ARG A 246 -17.78 21.84 -0.37
CA ARG A 246 -17.65 23.00 -1.26
C ARG A 246 -18.48 24.21 -0.80
N THR A 247 -19.14 24.13 0.35
CA THR A 247 -19.93 25.26 0.90
C THR A 247 -19.05 26.41 1.34
N GLU A 248 -17.81 26.14 1.74
CA GLU A 248 -16.82 27.13 2.12
C GLU A 248 -15.62 27.06 1.17
N GLU A 249 -14.92 28.18 0.97
CA GLU A 249 -13.70 28.28 0.16
C GLU A 249 -13.79 27.73 -1.29
N GLU A 250 -14.96 27.85 -1.93
CA GLU A 250 -15.23 27.27 -3.26
C GLU A 250 -14.15 27.61 -4.31
N ASP A 251 -13.62 28.85 -4.31
CA ASP A 251 -12.58 29.28 -5.25
C ASP A 251 -11.24 28.55 -5.01
N ASN A 252 -10.87 28.32 -3.74
CA ASN A 252 -9.67 27.54 -3.39
C ASN A 252 -9.85 26.08 -3.83
N LEU A 253 -11.03 25.51 -3.57
CA LEU A 253 -11.37 24.13 -3.92
C LEU A 253 -11.44 23.91 -5.44
N LYS A 254 -11.91 24.91 -6.21
CA LYS A 254 -11.82 24.88 -7.69
C LYS A 254 -10.38 24.85 -8.16
N SER A 255 -9.52 25.69 -7.62
CA SER A 255 -8.08 25.72 -7.95
C SER A 255 -7.39 24.39 -7.61
N ALA A 256 -7.71 23.82 -6.45
CA ALA A 256 -7.26 22.48 -6.03
C ALA A 256 -7.75 21.40 -7.01
N HIS A 257 -9.03 21.43 -7.39
CA HIS A 257 -9.60 20.51 -8.36
C HIS A 257 -8.93 20.62 -9.73
N GLU A 258 -8.72 21.83 -10.25
CA GLU A 258 -8.02 22.05 -11.51
C GLU A 258 -6.58 21.53 -11.49
N THR A 259 -5.89 21.68 -10.37
CA THR A 259 -4.55 21.12 -10.15
C THR A 259 -4.57 19.61 -10.28
N SER A 260 -5.46 18.93 -9.55
CA SER A 260 -5.62 17.48 -9.62
C SER A 260 -6.05 16.98 -10.99
N MET A 261 -6.97 17.67 -11.67
CA MET A 261 -7.42 17.30 -13.02
C MET A 261 -6.31 17.46 -14.05
N ARG A 262 -5.45 18.47 -13.91
CA ARG A 262 -4.25 18.60 -14.75
C ARG A 262 -3.27 17.46 -14.48
N GLY A 263 -3.09 17.06 -13.22
CA GLY A 263 -2.31 15.88 -12.83
C GLY A 263 -2.86 14.60 -13.46
N MET A 264 -4.16 14.36 -13.34
CA MET A 264 -4.85 13.18 -13.88
C MET A 264 -4.72 13.08 -15.39
N ARG A 265 -4.92 14.17 -16.14
CA ARG A 265 -4.77 14.16 -17.62
C ARG A 265 -3.35 13.77 -18.04
N LYS A 266 -2.34 14.38 -17.42
CA LYS A 266 -0.93 14.05 -17.70
C LYS A 266 -0.61 12.61 -17.32
N PHE A 267 -1.16 12.12 -16.22
CA PHE A 267 -0.96 10.74 -15.78
C PHE A 267 -1.66 9.75 -16.72
N ALA A 268 -2.87 10.04 -17.17
CA ALA A 268 -3.59 9.27 -18.18
C ALA A 268 -2.83 9.21 -19.51
N ASP A 269 -2.28 10.33 -19.97
CA ASP A 269 -1.45 10.39 -21.18
C ASP A 269 -0.19 9.53 -21.06
N PHE A 270 0.41 9.47 -19.87
CA PHE A 270 1.54 8.60 -19.57
C PHE A 270 1.10 7.12 -19.62
N LEU A 271 0.02 6.77 -18.93
CA LEU A 271 -0.51 5.41 -18.89
C LEU A 271 -0.96 4.90 -20.26
N GLY A 272 -1.47 5.78 -21.14
CA GLY A 272 -1.86 5.41 -22.49
C GLY A 272 -0.69 5.09 -23.43
N LYS A 273 0.55 5.45 -23.04
CA LYS A 273 1.77 5.20 -23.83
C LYS A 273 2.64 4.09 -23.26
N ILE A 274 2.51 3.81 -21.97
CA ILE A 274 3.37 2.86 -21.27
C ILE A 274 2.98 1.42 -21.62
N GLN A 275 3.99 0.56 -21.83
CA GLN A 275 3.79 -0.87 -22.04
C GLN A 275 3.85 -1.62 -20.70
N PRO A 276 3.03 -2.66 -20.50
CA PRO A 276 3.12 -3.49 -19.31
C PRO A 276 4.46 -4.23 -19.24
N ARG A 277 4.94 -4.44 -18.00
CA ARG A 277 6.13 -5.23 -17.69
C ARG A 277 5.75 -6.39 -16.78
N ARG A 278 6.36 -7.56 -17.00
CA ARG A 278 6.17 -8.74 -16.14
C ARG A 278 6.92 -8.58 -14.83
N LEU A 279 6.30 -8.97 -13.73
CA LEU A 279 6.85 -8.88 -12.37
C LEU A 279 7.62 -10.14 -11.94
N GLY A 280 8.39 -10.72 -12.87
CA GLY A 280 9.07 -11.99 -12.68
C GLY A 280 10.16 -11.94 -11.61
N THR A 281 11.10 -11.00 -11.71
CA THR A 281 12.16 -10.86 -10.70
C THR A 281 11.58 -10.37 -9.37
N THR A 282 10.56 -9.52 -9.41
CA THR A 282 9.84 -9.01 -8.23
C THR A 282 9.29 -10.19 -7.42
N CYS A 283 8.67 -11.17 -8.09
CA CYS A 283 8.19 -12.39 -7.45
C CYS A 283 9.34 -13.20 -6.81
N GLU A 284 10.48 -13.35 -7.49
CA GLU A 284 11.65 -14.05 -6.95
C GLU A 284 12.24 -13.34 -5.72
N VAL A 285 12.37 -12.01 -5.77
CA VAL A 285 12.85 -11.20 -4.65
C VAL A 285 11.91 -11.34 -3.45
N LEU A 286 10.60 -11.32 -3.66
CA LEU A 286 9.61 -11.52 -2.59
C LEU A 286 9.78 -12.90 -1.94
N LYS A 287 9.90 -13.98 -2.73
CA LYS A 287 10.16 -15.34 -2.21
C LYS A 287 11.43 -15.40 -1.37
N GLN A 288 12.51 -14.78 -1.84
CA GLN A 288 13.77 -14.72 -1.10
C GLN A 288 13.60 -13.96 0.23
N ARG A 289 12.96 -12.78 0.22
CA ARG A 289 12.72 -11.98 1.44
C ARG A 289 11.87 -12.71 2.47
N ILE A 290 10.85 -13.45 2.04
CA ILE A 290 10.03 -14.30 2.91
C ILE A 290 10.90 -15.40 3.54
N GLY A 291 11.69 -16.11 2.73
CA GLY A 291 12.59 -17.15 3.20
C GLY A 291 13.65 -16.65 4.19
N LEU A 292 14.30 -15.52 3.89
CA LEU A 292 15.28 -14.91 4.79
C LEU A 292 14.64 -14.47 6.11
N THR A 293 13.45 -13.89 6.08
CA THR A 293 12.72 -13.50 7.30
C THR A 293 12.44 -14.72 8.18
N ALA A 294 11.99 -15.84 7.60
CA ALA A 294 11.77 -17.07 8.33
C ALA A 294 13.06 -17.62 8.97
N CYS A 295 14.19 -17.58 8.24
CA CYS A 295 15.50 -17.97 8.79
C CYS A 295 15.93 -17.07 9.97
N ILE A 296 15.78 -15.75 9.83
CA ILE A 296 16.11 -14.79 10.89
C ILE A 296 15.25 -15.04 12.14
N GLN A 297 13.96 -15.29 11.95
CA GLN A 297 13.05 -15.56 13.07
C GLN A 297 13.44 -16.85 13.81
N ASN A 298 13.75 -17.92 13.07
CA ASN A 298 14.24 -19.16 13.66
C ASN A 298 15.55 -18.97 14.45
N LEU A 299 16.49 -18.17 13.94
CA LEU A 299 17.74 -17.86 14.64
C LEU A 299 17.48 -17.07 15.93
N LYS A 300 16.58 -16.07 15.91
CA LYS A 300 16.20 -15.30 17.10
C LYS A 300 15.62 -16.21 18.19
N GLU A 301 14.73 -17.14 17.83
CA GLU A 301 14.14 -18.09 18.78
C GLU A 301 15.20 -18.99 19.42
N ARG A 302 16.17 -19.47 18.63
CA ARG A 302 17.29 -20.28 19.12
C ARG A 302 18.22 -19.51 20.06
N ILE A 303 18.48 -18.22 19.78
CA ILE A 303 19.25 -17.35 20.66
C ILE A 303 18.52 -17.17 21.99
N LYS A 304 17.23 -16.84 21.96
CA LYS A 304 16.40 -16.67 23.16
C LYS A 304 16.35 -17.94 24.02
N LEU A 305 16.20 -19.11 23.40
CA LEU A 305 16.28 -20.41 24.09
C LEU A 305 17.65 -20.65 24.74
N SER A 306 18.72 -20.23 24.07
CA SER A 306 20.08 -20.39 24.59
C SER A 306 20.35 -19.47 25.78
N GLU A 307 19.87 -18.23 25.72
CA GLU A 307 19.93 -17.26 26.83
C GLU A 307 19.16 -17.76 28.06
N LEU A 308 17.96 -18.30 27.87
CA LEU A 308 17.18 -18.92 28.96
C LEU A 308 17.96 -20.04 29.64
N LYS A 309 18.56 -20.95 28.87
CA LYS A 309 19.40 -22.04 29.39
C LYS A 309 20.63 -21.52 30.15
N GLN A 310 21.29 -20.48 29.66
CA GLN A 310 22.42 -19.87 30.37
C GLN A 310 22.00 -19.25 31.71
N THR A 311 20.81 -18.67 31.75
CA THR A 311 20.25 -18.04 32.96
C THR A 311 19.91 -19.10 34.02
N GLU A 312 19.31 -20.22 33.60
CA GLU A 312 19.08 -21.39 34.46
C GLU A 312 20.39 -21.93 35.02
N ILE A 313 21.38 -22.18 34.17
CA ILE A 313 22.70 -22.68 34.57
C ILE A 313 23.34 -21.73 35.60
N SER A 314 23.29 -20.42 35.38
CA SER A 314 23.82 -19.43 36.30
C SER A 314 23.10 -19.46 37.66
N GLY A 315 21.77 -19.66 37.65
CA GLY A 315 20.99 -19.84 38.88
C GLY A 315 21.37 -21.11 39.66
N TRP A 316 21.59 -22.23 38.97
CA TRP A 316 22.09 -23.46 39.59
C TRP A 316 23.47 -23.27 40.21
N TRP A 317 24.37 -22.54 39.53
CA TRP A 317 25.69 -22.20 40.04
C TRP A 317 25.61 -21.36 41.32
N PHE A 318 24.76 -20.34 41.36
CA PHE A 318 24.58 -19.51 42.54
C PHE A 318 24.06 -20.32 43.75
N LEU A 319 23.05 -21.17 43.52
CA LEU A 319 22.50 -22.05 44.55
C LEU A 319 23.56 -23.03 45.11
N MET A 320 24.46 -23.53 44.25
CA MET A 320 25.56 -24.39 44.70
C MET A 320 26.60 -23.64 45.55
N MET A 321 26.82 -22.35 45.32
CA MET A 321 27.76 -21.54 46.11
C MET A 321 27.22 -21.13 47.48
N GLU A 322 25.90 -21.02 47.66
CA GLU A 322 25.26 -20.70 48.95
C GLU A 322 25.12 -21.92 49.88
N LEU A 323 25.38 -23.15 49.40
CA LEU A 323 25.28 -24.37 50.21
C LEU A 323 26.53 -24.56 51.12
N PRO A 324 26.37 -24.75 52.44
CA PRO A 324 27.50 -24.97 53.35
C PRO A 324 28.30 -26.24 52.98
N SER A 325 29.62 -26.07 52.98
CA SER A 325 30.63 -26.86 52.26
C SER A 325 30.83 -28.34 52.62
N VAL A 326 29.96 -29.03 53.37
CA VAL A 326 30.31 -30.38 53.91
C VAL A 326 29.24 -31.48 53.80
N LEU A 327 27.96 -31.21 53.54
CA LEU A 327 26.95 -32.30 53.34
C LEU A 327 26.75 -32.72 51.86
N SER A 328 27.77 -32.35 51.08
CA SER A 328 28.32 -32.84 49.81
C SER A 328 27.51 -33.83 48.97
N VAL A 329 27.36 -33.46 47.69
CA VAL A 329 27.41 -34.28 46.47
C VAL A 329 26.42 -35.45 46.34
N LYS A 330 26.27 -36.34 47.32
CA LYS A 330 25.30 -37.45 47.30
C LYS A 330 23.86 -36.94 47.16
N ARG A 331 23.46 -35.92 47.93
CA ARG A 331 22.12 -35.31 47.81
C ARG A 331 21.90 -34.65 46.44
N ILE A 332 22.94 -34.03 45.87
CA ILE A 332 22.88 -33.38 44.56
C ILE A 332 22.72 -34.41 43.43
N VAL A 333 23.49 -35.51 43.47
CA VAL A 333 23.35 -36.63 42.51
C VAL A 333 21.97 -37.27 42.59
N THR A 334 21.41 -37.46 43.81
CA THR A 334 20.06 -38.03 43.98
C THR A 334 18.96 -37.11 43.43
N ILE A 335 19.10 -35.79 43.55
CA ILE A 335 18.13 -34.81 43.01
C ILE A 335 18.23 -34.73 41.48
N LEU A 336 19.44 -34.76 40.92
CA LEU A 336 19.67 -34.74 39.48
C LEU A 336 19.18 -36.03 38.78
N ASP A 337 19.40 -37.20 39.37
CA ASP A 337 18.88 -38.47 38.83
C ASP A 337 17.35 -38.57 38.92
N ALA A 338 16.72 -37.98 39.93
CA ALA A 338 15.27 -37.93 40.06
C ALA A 338 14.57 -37.04 39.01
N GLN A 339 15.29 -36.07 38.43
CA GLN A 339 14.75 -35.19 37.37
C GLN A 339 15.07 -35.67 35.93
N ARG A 340 15.95 -36.66 35.75
CA ARG A 340 16.31 -37.22 34.45
C ARG A 340 15.11 -37.71 33.60
N PRO A 341 14.00 -38.25 34.16
CA PRO A 341 12.84 -38.63 33.36
C PRO A 341 12.01 -37.45 32.80
N ARG A 342 12.17 -36.23 33.34
CA ARG A 342 11.43 -35.04 32.86
C ARG A 342 12.12 -34.35 31.68
N VAL A 343 13.44 -34.42 31.61
CA VAL A 343 14.21 -33.81 30.51
C VAL A 343 14.14 -34.65 29.23
N LEU A 344 14.09 -35.98 29.32
CA LEU A 344 13.94 -36.86 28.15
C LEU A 344 12.57 -36.78 27.47
N LYS A 345 11.51 -36.40 28.21
CA LYS A 345 10.17 -36.20 27.61
C LYS A 345 10.02 -34.88 26.86
N SER A 346 10.83 -33.85 27.15
CA SER A 346 10.76 -32.56 26.43
C SER A 346 11.70 -32.49 25.23
N VAL A 347 12.48 -33.54 24.96
CA VAL A 347 13.40 -33.64 23.81
C VAL A 347 12.85 -34.58 22.73
N MET A 348 11.76 -35.32 23.01
CA MET A 348 11.10 -36.24 22.07
C MET A 348 9.68 -35.81 21.63
N SER A 349 9.23 -34.60 21.98
CA SER A 349 8.04 -33.94 21.40
C SER A 349 8.45 -32.59 20.85
#